data_AF-A0A6I9YGF3-F1
#
_entry.id   AF-A0A6I9YGF3-F1
#
_cell.length_a   1.000
_cell.length_b   1.000
_cell.length_c   1.000
_cell.angle_alpha   90.00
_cell.angle_beta   90.00
_cell.angle_gamma   90.00
#
_symmetry.space_group_name_H-M   'P 1'
#
loop_
_entity.id
_entity.type
_entity.pdbx_description
1 polymer ?
#
loop_
_entity_poly.entity_id
_entity_poly.type
_entity_poly.pdbx_seq_one_letter_code
_entity_poly.pdbx_strand_id
1 'polypeptide(L)'
;MAHVRKKFIEILEKVMKEGEQMTPDEKLFIHEGIVYPTITCNPEQFKALEAFQARSDDVVLAGYCKSGTNWDGQIVTDLVITSAKKYEPEKLDEKLLLAEFPYLEIGDTEKYKRMDTYPSRRVMFTHLRPDRFPPSIFKNKAKVLMLIRNPKDVAVSFFHFSKNFSPTPPYDTFEEFFRALMIGKIPWGSYIEYLCTWNKYIDKENVLPITYEEIKEVLLILFRYMDSYSHIQQ
;
A
#
# COMPACT_ATOMS: atom_id res chain seq x y z
N MET A 1 9.81 -0.03 -14.77
CA MET A 1 8.48 0.36 -15.28
C MET A 1 7.59 -0.85 -15.58
N ALA A 2 7.79 -1.60 -16.68
CA ALA A 2 6.97 -2.78 -17.00
C ALA A 2 7.10 -3.93 -15.99
N HIS A 3 8.26 -4.09 -15.35
CA HIS A 3 8.57 -5.24 -14.50
C HIS A 3 7.80 -5.28 -13.17
N VAL A 4 7.67 -4.15 -12.45
CA VAL A 4 6.91 -4.05 -11.18
C VAL A 4 5.44 -4.32 -11.41
N ARG A 5 4.88 -3.67 -12.44
CA ARG A 5 3.49 -3.89 -12.85
C ARG A 5 3.27 -5.33 -13.29
N LYS A 6 4.23 -5.95 -13.98
CA LYS A 6 4.16 -7.37 -14.37
C LYS A 6 4.14 -8.29 -13.15
N LYS A 7 5.06 -8.14 -12.19
CA LYS A 7 5.08 -8.96 -10.98
C LYS A 7 3.83 -8.75 -10.11
N PHE A 8 3.35 -7.52 -10.02
CA PHE A 8 2.09 -7.19 -9.35
C PHE A 8 0.90 -7.90 -10.03
N ILE A 9 0.83 -7.88 -11.37
CA ILE A 9 -0.21 -8.59 -12.13
C ILE A 9 -0.10 -10.10 -11.94
N GLU A 10 1.09 -10.69 -12.02
CA GLU A 10 1.29 -12.14 -11.82
C GLU A 10 0.83 -12.58 -10.43
N ILE A 11 1.14 -11.80 -9.39
CA ILE A 11 0.67 -12.06 -8.02
C ILE A 11 -0.85 -11.93 -7.95
N LEU A 12 -1.43 -10.87 -8.54
CA LEU A 12 -2.89 -10.68 -8.55
C LEU A 12 -3.63 -11.81 -9.28
N GLU A 13 -3.14 -12.25 -10.44
CA GLU A 13 -3.74 -13.34 -11.21
C GLU A 13 -3.72 -14.65 -10.43
N LYS A 14 -2.58 -14.97 -9.79
CA LYS A 14 -2.47 -16.13 -8.91
C LYS A 14 -3.46 -16.06 -7.75
N VAL A 15 -3.48 -14.91 -7.07
CA VAL A 15 -4.36 -14.63 -5.93
C VAL A 15 -5.84 -14.69 -6.33
N MET A 16 -6.19 -14.22 -7.52
CA MET A 16 -7.56 -14.32 -8.02
C MET A 16 -7.96 -15.78 -8.27
N LYS A 17 -7.09 -16.56 -8.91
CA LYS A 17 -7.37 -17.97 -9.22
C LYS A 17 -7.53 -18.82 -7.96
N GLU A 18 -6.67 -18.63 -6.97
CA GLU A 18 -6.76 -19.33 -5.69
C GLU A 18 -8.01 -18.88 -4.91
N GLY A 19 -8.36 -17.59 -4.94
CA GLY A 19 -9.55 -17.06 -4.25
C GLY A 19 -10.89 -17.56 -4.81
N GLU A 20 -10.94 -17.97 -6.07
CA GLU A 20 -12.13 -18.60 -6.69
C GLU A 20 -12.42 -19.99 -6.12
N GLN A 21 -11.40 -20.68 -5.59
CA GLN A 21 -11.51 -22.03 -5.04
C GLN A 21 -11.90 -22.04 -3.56
N MET A 22 -11.90 -20.88 -2.91
CA MET A 22 -12.15 -20.73 -1.48
C MET A 22 -13.63 -20.46 -1.20
N THR A 23 -14.15 -21.04 -0.12
CA THR A 23 -15.44 -20.67 0.45
C THR A 23 -15.38 -19.26 1.06
N PRO A 24 -16.51 -18.55 1.21
CA PRO A 24 -16.53 -17.22 1.83
C PRO A 24 -15.87 -17.15 3.21
N ASP A 25 -16.01 -18.19 4.03
CA ASP A 25 -15.45 -18.23 5.39
C ASP A 25 -13.93 -18.44 5.41
N GLU A 26 -13.36 -19.08 4.39
CA GLU A 26 -11.90 -19.28 4.27
C GLU A 26 -11.17 -18.03 3.79
N LYS A 27 -11.87 -17.13 3.10
CA LYS A 27 -11.28 -15.95 2.45
C LYS A 27 -10.70 -14.94 3.43
N LEU A 28 -11.22 -14.91 4.66
CA LEU A 28 -10.87 -13.92 5.66
C LEU A 28 -10.42 -14.59 6.95
N PHE A 29 -9.44 -13.98 7.63
CA PHE A 29 -9.06 -14.34 8.99
C PHE A 29 -8.98 -13.09 9.86
N ILE A 30 -9.06 -13.27 11.17
CA ILE A 30 -8.94 -12.20 12.15
C ILE A 30 -7.57 -12.28 12.80
N HIS A 31 -6.84 -11.17 12.80
CA HIS A 31 -5.59 -11.01 13.51
C HIS A 31 -5.64 -9.74 14.36
N GLU A 32 -5.43 -9.89 15.66
CA GLU A 32 -5.49 -8.79 16.64
C GLU A 32 -6.75 -7.91 16.54
N GLY A 33 -7.90 -8.54 16.25
CA GLY A 33 -9.21 -7.89 16.11
C GLY A 33 -9.48 -7.23 14.76
N ILE A 34 -8.58 -7.35 13.78
CA ILE A 34 -8.74 -6.79 12.43
C ILE A 34 -8.90 -7.92 11.41
N VAL A 35 -9.81 -7.73 10.46
CA VAL A 35 -10.08 -8.69 9.37
C VAL A 35 -9.02 -8.54 8.28
N TYR A 36 -8.45 -9.65 7.81
CA TYR A 36 -7.46 -9.68 6.73
C TYR A 36 -7.78 -10.77 5.69
N PRO A 37 -7.35 -10.59 4.43
CA PRO A 37 -7.57 -11.57 3.37
C PRO A 37 -6.52 -12.69 3.43
N THR A 38 -6.96 -13.93 3.71
CA THR A 38 -6.14 -15.12 3.96
C THR A 38 -5.16 -15.44 2.83
N ILE A 39 -5.51 -15.09 1.60
CA ILE A 39 -4.69 -15.43 0.42
C ILE A 39 -3.47 -14.53 0.24
N THR A 40 -3.52 -13.31 0.77
CA THR A 40 -2.42 -12.34 0.64
C THR A 40 -1.73 -12.07 1.96
N CYS A 41 -2.40 -12.31 3.08
CA CYS A 41 -1.90 -12.14 4.42
C CYS A 41 -2.06 -13.48 5.17
N ASN A 42 -1.12 -13.85 6.03
CA ASN A 42 -1.26 -15.02 6.90
C ASN A 42 -0.63 -14.74 8.28
N PRO A 43 -1.03 -15.48 9.34
CA PRO A 43 -0.54 -15.25 10.70
C PRO A 43 0.98 -15.40 10.86
N GLU A 44 1.59 -16.39 10.19
CA GLU A 44 3.03 -16.62 10.23
C GLU A 44 3.80 -15.43 9.65
N GLN A 45 3.27 -14.81 8.59
CA GLN A 45 3.81 -13.60 7.99
C GLN A 45 3.77 -12.43 8.95
N PHE A 46 2.66 -12.22 9.64
CA PHE A 46 2.55 -11.14 10.63
C PHE A 46 3.56 -11.32 11.76
N LYS A 47 3.74 -12.55 12.25
CA LYS A 47 4.78 -12.85 13.23
C LYS A 47 6.19 -12.56 12.71
N ALA A 48 6.47 -12.90 11.45
CA ALA A 48 7.75 -12.57 10.82
C ALA A 48 7.93 -11.05 10.62
N LEU A 49 6.85 -10.32 10.32
CA LEU A 49 6.83 -8.88 10.13
C LEU A 49 7.20 -8.12 11.41
N GLU A 50 6.84 -8.64 12.58
CA GLU A 50 7.24 -8.04 13.87
C GLU A 50 8.76 -7.90 14.01
N ALA A 51 9.52 -8.83 13.44
CA ALA A 51 10.98 -8.82 13.47
C ALA A 51 11.60 -7.85 12.44
N PHE A 52 10.81 -7.31 11.51
CA PHE A 52 11.30 -6.42 10.46
C PHE A 52 12.01 -5.19 11.03
N GLN A 53 13.20 -4.89 10.51
CA GLN A 53 13.99 -3.73 10.90
C GLN A 53 13.96 -2.66 9.81
N ALA A 54 13.18 -1.60 10.03
CA ALA A 54 13.20 -0.41 9.20
C ALA A 54 14.52 0.36 9.38
N ARG A 55 14.98 1.01 8.31
CA ARG A 55 16.15 1.89 8.28
C ARG A 55 15.69 3.33 8.34
N SER A 56 16.55 4.23 8.82
CA SER A 56 16.19 5.66 8.96
C SER A 56 15.93 6.35 7.63
N ASP A 57 16.47 5.82 6.53
CA ASP A 57 16.22 6.34 5.20
C ASP A 57 15.07 5.67 4.46
N ASP A 58 14.54 4.53 4.94
CA ASP A 58 13.41 3.85 4.30
C ASP A 58 12.20 4.79 4.10
N VAL A 59 11.45 4.55 3.01
CA VAL A 59 10.15 5.21 2.75
C VAL A 59 9.03 4.20 2.88
N VAL A 60 8.02 4.55 3.66
CA VAL A 60 6.79 3.78 3.82
C VAL A 60 5.62 4.60 3.29
N LEU A 61 4.95 4.15 2.23
CA LEU A 61 3.65 4.69 1.83
C LEU A 61 2.54 3.92 2.54
N ALA A 62 1.93 4.56 3.52
CA ALA A 62 0.84 4.00 4.29
C ALA A 62 -0.50 4.57 3.80
N GLY A 63 -1.32 3.74 3.17
CA GLY A 63 -2.64 4.15 2.69
C GLY A 63 -3.63 3.03 2.90
N TYR A 64 -4.87 3.34 3.28
CA TYR A 64 -5.90 2.32 3.39
C TYR A 64 -6.17 1.66 2.03
N CYS A 65 -6.72 0.43 2.02
CA CYS A 65 -7.04 -0.23 0.75
C CYS A 65 -7.91 0.68 -0.14
N LYS A 66 -7.51 0.82 -1.41
CA LYS A 66 -8.20 1.66 -2.41
C LYS A 66 -8.08 3.18 -2.21
N SER A 67 -7.19 3.65 -1.33
CA SER A 67 -6.92 5.08 -1.17
C SER A 67 -6.04 5.69 -2.27
N GLY A 68 -5.51 4.90 -3.22
CA GLY A 68 -4.64 5.42 -4.29
C GLY A 68 -3.22 4.85 -4.31
N THR A 69 -2.90 3.98 -3.36
CA THR A 69 -1.55 3.39 -3.14
C THR A 69 -0.86 2.84 -4.39
N ASN A 70 -1.59 2.34 -5.40
CA ASN A 70 -0.99 1.88 -6.66
C ASN A 70 -0.38 3.04 -7.47
N TRP A 71 -1.10 4.16 -7.61
CA TRP A 71 -0.65 5.29 -8.41
C TRP A 71 0.39 6.11 -7.64
N ASP A 72 0.06 6.47 -6.40
CA ASP A 72 0.95 7.25 -5.53
C ASP A 72 2.21 6.46 -5.19
N GLY A 73 2.09 5.14 -5.03
CA GLY A 73 3.23 4.25 -4.82
C GLY A 73 4.18 4.23 -6.01
N GLN A 74 3.65 4.27 -7.24
CA GLN A 74 4.48 4.39 -8.43
C GLN A 74 5.22 5.74 -8.45
N ILE A 75 4.52 6.84 -8.21
CA ILE A 75 5.11 8.18 -8.18
C ILE A 75 6.22 8.27 -7.14
N VAL A 76 5.96 7.79 -5.92
CA VAL A 76 6.96 7.77 -4.83
C VAL A 76 8.17 6.93 -5.22
N THR A 77 7.95 5.75 -5.80
CA THR A 77 9.03 4.86 -6.24
C THR A 77 9.88 5.51 -7.33
N ASP A 78 9.24 6.11 -8.35
CA ASP A 78 9.92 6.78 -9.45
C ASP A 78 10.70 8.01 -8.95
N LEU A 79 10.16 8.76 -7.99
CA LEU A 79 10.86 9.87 -7.35
C LEU A 79 12.09 9.41 -6.56
N VAL A 80 11.99 8.29 -5.81
CA VAL A 80 13.12 7.69 -5.09
C VAL A 80 14.22 7.27 -6.06
N ILE A 81 13.86 6.55 -7.13
CA ILE A 81 14.80 6.08 -8.15
C ILE A 81 15.47 7.29 -8.83
N THR A 82 14.69 8.28 -9.24
CA THR A 82 15.19 9.47 -9.94
C THR A 82 16.13 10.29 -9.06
N SER A 83 15.76 10.47 -7.79
CA SER A 83 16.61 11.13 -6.79
C SER A 83 17.92 10.37 -6.57
N ALA A 84 17.86 9.05 -6.40
CA ALA A 84 19.04 8.21 -6.21
C ALA A 84 19.98 8.27 -7.43
N LYS A 85 19.44 8.17 -8.65
CA LYS A 85 20.24 8.32 -9.90
C LYS A 85 21.03 9.62 -9.96
N LYS A 86 20.47 10.70 -9.43
CA LYS A 86 21.08 12.03 -9.48
C LYS A 86 22.09 12.27 -8.36
N TYR A 87 21.80 11.81 -7.14
CA TYR A 87 22.54 12.22 -5.95
C TYR A 87 23.32 11.08 -5.26
N GLU A 88 22.88 9.83 -5.41
CA GLU A 88 23.44 8.65 -4.71
C GLU A 88 23.39 7.39 -5.61
N PRO A 89 23.93 7.42 -6.84
CA PRO A 89 23.78 6.34 -7.81
C PRO A 89 24.39 5.01 -7.34
N GLU A 90 25.43 5.06 -6.50
CA GLU A 90 26.09 3.90 -5.91
C GLU A 90 25.22 3.12 -4.93
N LYS A 91 24.16 3.75 -4.39
CA LYS A 91 23.20 3.12 -3.48
C LYS A 91 22.01 2.50 -4.22
N LEU A 92 21.87 2.77 -5.53
CA LEU A 92 20.72 2.32 -6.29
C LEU A 92 20.95 0.93 -6.90
N ASP A 93 20.17 -0.04 -6.44
CA ASP A 93 19.89 -1.27 -7.19
C ASP A 93 18.40 -1.30 -7.54
N GLU A 94 18.06 -0.86 -8.75
CA GLU A 94 16.66 -0.85 -9.23
C GLU A 94 16.06 -2.25 -9.29
N LYS A 95 16.87 -3.28 -9.54
CA LYS A 95 16.36 -4.65 -9.62
C LYS A 95 15.93 -5.13 -8.24
N LEU A 96 16.75 -4.89 -7.21
CA LEU A 96 16.44 -5.27 -5.82
C LEU A 96 15.34 -4.40 -5.22
N LEU A 97 15.32 -3.10 -5.50
CA LEU A 97 14.26 -2.20 -5.04
C LEU A 97 12.88 -2.65 -5.52
N LEU A 98 12.83 -3.24 -6.71
CA LEU A 98 11.62 -3.70 -7.38
C LEU A 98 11.43 -5.22 -7.30
N ALA A 99 12.30 -5.91 -6.56
CA ALA A 99 12.31 -7.36 -6.48
C ALA A 99 11.17 -7.89 -5.61
N GLU A 100 10.79 -7.22 -4.52
CA GLU A 100 9.70 -7.66 -3.66
C GLU A 100 8.38 -7.00 -4.04
N PHE A 101 7.28 -7.70 -3.70
CA PHE A 101 5.99 -7.04 -3.65
C PHE A 101 6.03 -5.98 -2.53
N PRO A 102 5.67 -4.71 -2.79
CA PRO A 102 6.03 -3.62 -1.89
C PRO A 102 5.24 -3.61 -0.58
N TYR A 103 4.08 -4.28 -0.51
CA TYR A 103 3.22 -4.28 0.68
C TYR A 103 3.79 -5.12 1.82
N LEU A 104 4.09 -4.50 2.96
CA LEU A 104 4.75 -5.15 4.10
C LEU A 104 4.02 -6.42 4.56
N GLU A 105 2.71 -6.38 4.63
CA GLU A 105 1.84 -7.47 5.09
C GLU A 105 1.63 -8.61 4.07
N ILE A 106 2.11 -8.44 2.84
CA ILE A 106 1.88 -9.41 1.75
C ILE A 106 3.20 -10.06 1.33
N GLY A 107 3.24 -11.39 1.40
CA GLY A 107 4.39 -12.21 0.97
C GLY A 107 4.58 -13.47 1.81
N ASP A 108 5.77 -14.06 1.67
CA ASP A 108 6.23 -15.20 2.46
C ASP A 108 7.14 -14.78 3.62
N THR A 109 7.33 -15.67 4.59
CA THR A 109 8.03 -15.38 5.85
C THR A 109 9.50 -15.02 5.67
N GLU A 110 10.10 -15.42 4.55
CA GLU A 110 11.51 -15.14 4.23
C GLU A 110 11.69 -13.78 3.54
N LYS A 111 10.59 -13.10 3.16
CA LYS A 111 10.60 -11.77 2.55
C LYS A 111 11.49 -10.79 3.30
N TYR A 112 11.35 -10.71 4.61
CA TYR A 112 12.06 -9.71 5.42
C TYR A 112 13.56 -9.98 5.46
N LYS A 113 13.98 -11.25 5.49
CA LYS A 113 15.39 -11.63 5.37
C LYS A 113 15.97 -11.27 4.00
N ARG A 114 15.19 -11.42 2.92
CA ARG A 114 15.62 -10.96 1.59
C ARG A 114 15.78 -9.44 1.55
N MET A 115 14.81 -8.71 2.11
CA MET A 115 14.83 -7.25 2.20
C MET A 115 15.99 -6.69 3.03
N ASP A 116 16.57 -7.47 3.94
CA ASP A 116 17.78 -7.08 4.69
C ASP A 116 19.01 -6.99 3.78
N THR A 117 19.05 -7.76 2.70
CA THR A 117 20.17 -7.74 1.73
C THR A 117 20.07 -6.60 0.73
N TYR A 118 18.93 -5.90 0.66
CA TYR A 118 18.70 -4.84 -0.32
C TYR A 118 19.46 -3.57 0.09
N PRO A 119 20.02 -2.82 -0.87
CA PRO A 119 20.64 -1.55 -0.53
C PRO A 119 19.60 -0.57 0.00
N SER A 120 20.05 0.37 0.82
CA SER A 120 19.23 1.53 1.13
C SER A 120 19.14 2.43 -0.10
N ARG A 121 18.03 3.12 -0.37
CA ARG A 121 16.81 3.26 0.43
C ARG A 121 15.69 2.37 -0.09
N ARG A 122 15.00 1.63 0.80
CA ARG A 122 13.87 0.79 0.40
C ARG A 122 12.58 1.61 0.34
N VAL A 123 11.69 1.24 -0.57
CA VAL A 123 10.33 1.80 -0.69
C VAL A 123 9.34 0.68 -0.42
N MET A 124 8.49 0.88 0.58
CA MET A 124 7.53 -0.13 1.05
C MET A 124 6.15 0.49 1.14
N PHE A 125 5.12 -0.30 0.88
CA PHE A 125 3.74 0.11 1.02
C PHE A 125 3.10 -0.65 2.17
N THR A 126 2.00 -0.15 2.71
CA THR A 126 1.21 -0.91 3.67
C THR A 126 -0.21 -0.36 3.79
N HIS A 127 -1.15 -1.28 4.00
CA HIS A 127 -2.53 -1.00 4.41
C HIS A 127 -2.75 -1.17 5.91
N LEU A 128 -1.70 -1.56 6.66
CA LEU A 128 -1.80 -1.75 8.11
C LEU A 128 -2.11 -0.43 8.82
N ARG A 129 -2.84 -0.54 9.93
CA ARG A 129 -3.06 0.56 10.86
C ARG A 129 -1.73 0.88 11.57
N PRO A 130 -1.42 2.14 11.92
CA PRO A 130 -0.08 2.50 12.42
C PRO A 130 0.27 1.87 13.77
N ASP A 131 -0.72 1.48 14.58
CA ASP A 131 -0.51 0.70 15.81
C ASP A 131 -0.11 -0.76 15.55
N ARG A 132 -0.23 -1.23 14.30
CA ARG A 132 0.14 -2.58 13.82
C ARG A 132 1.41 -2.57 12.98
N PHE A 133 2.10 -1.44 12.88
CA PHE A 133 3.38 -1.38 12.18
C PHE A 133 4.48 -2.11 12.96
N PRO A 134 5.50 -2.66 12.27
CA PRO A 134 6.76 -2.99 12.92
C PRO A 134 7.26 -1.81 13.75
N PRO A 135 7.54 -1.98 15.05
CA PRO A 135 7.95 -0.88 15.93
C PRO A 135 9.18 -0.11 15.43
N SER A 136 10.04 -0.81 14.67
CA SER A 136 11.24 -0.25 14.05
C SER A 136 10.95 0.92 13.11
N ILE A 137 9.79 0.97 12.46
CA ILE A 137 9.42 2.08 11.54
C ILE A 137 9.44 3.42 12.27
N PHE A 138 8.77 3.52 13.42
CA PHE A 138 8.76 4.75 14.21
C PHE A 138 10.03 4.91 15.03
N LYS A 139 10.56 3.83 15.62
CA LYS A 139 11.77 3.88 16.45
C LYS A 139 12.98 4.40 15.68
N ASN A 140 13.17 3.92 14.45
CA ASN A 140 14.32 4.27 13.62
C ASN A 140 14.04 5.49 12.72
N LYS A 141 12.88 6.14 12.90
CA LYS A 141 12.46 7.34 12.15
C LYS A 141 12.45 7.15 10.62
N ALA A 142 12.02 5.97 10.14
CA ALA A 142 11.76 5.78 8.71
C ALA A 142 10.71 6.79 8.23
N LYS A 143 10.83 7.28 6.99
CA LYS A 143 9.93 8.30 6.45
C LYS A 143 8.60 7.67 6.08
N VAL A 144 7.50 8.16 6.66
CA VAL A 144 6.16 7.64 6.42
C VAL A 144 5.32 8.68 5.68
N LEU A 145 4.85 8.32 4.49
CA LEU A 145 3.85 9.06 3.75
C LEU A 145 2.48 8.47 4.09
N MET A 146 1.68 9.21 4.84
CA MET A 146 0.31 8.81 5.18
C MET A 146 -0.65 9.30 4.09
N LEU A 147 -1.14 8.37 3.28
CA LEU A 147 -2.07 8.64 2.18
C LEU A 147 -3.53 8.57 2.65
N ILE A 148 -4.21 9.70 2.50
CA ILE A 148 -5.63 9.88 2.79
C ILE A 148 -6.38 10.05 1.48
N ARG A 149 -7.60 9.52 1.42
CA ARG A 149 -8.53 9.76 0.32
C ARG A 149 -9.93 10.00 0.86
N ASN A 150 -10.75 10.74 0.12
CA ASN A 150 -12.16 10.92 0.48
C ASN A 150 -12.84 9.57 0.81
N PRO A 151 -13.44 9.39 2.01
CA PRO A 151 -14.07 8.14 2.41
C PRO A 151 -15.15 7.64 1.45
N LYS A 152 -15.88 8.54 0.78
CA LYS A 152 -16.90 8.16 -0.22
C LYS A 152 -16.26 7.51 -1.43
N ASP A 153 -15.15 8.06 -1.90
CA ASP A 153 -14.41 7.54 -3.05
C ASP A 153 -13.73 6.21 -2.72
N VAL A 154 -13.21 6.06 -1.50
CA VAL A 154 -12.67 4.78 -1.00
C VAL A 154 -13.78 3.73 -0.99
N ALA A 155 -14.96 4.03 -0.43
CA ALA A 155 -16.07 3.10 -0.36
C ALA A 155 -16.53 2.63 -1.75
N VAL A 156 -16.72 3.55 -2.69
CA VAL A 156 -17.11 3.21 -4.06
C VAL A 156 -16.03 2.39 -4.76
N SER A 157 -14.77 2.81 -4.66
CA SER A 157 -13.65 2.09 -5.29
C SER A 157 -13.49 0.67 -4.73
N PHE A 158 -13.69 0.50 -3.42
CA PHE A 158 -13.56 -0.79 -2.77
C PHE A 158 -14.75 -1.71 -3.07
N PHE A 159 -15.98 -1.20 -3.12
CA PHE A 159 -17.12 -1.99 -3.58
C PHE A 159 -16.92 -2.56 -4.99
N HIS A 160 -16.46 -1.74 -5.94
CA HIS A 160 -16.17 -2.21 -7.30
C HIS A 160 -14.98 -3.18 -7.35
N PHE A 161 -13.98 -2.97 -6.48
CA PHE A 161 -12.86 -3.89 -6.36
C PHE A 161 -13.30 -5.24 -5.80
N SER A 162 -14.09 -5.29 -4.72
CA SER A 162 -14.53 -6.54 -4.09
C SER A 162 -15.42 -7.39 -5.00
N LYS A 163 -16.17 -6.77 -5.92
CA LYS A 163 -16.94 -7.51 -6.94
C LYS A 163 -16.07 -8.30 -7.92
N ASN A 164 -14.88 -7.80 -8.21
CA ASN A 164 -13.95 -8.41 -9.17
C ASN A 164 -12.77 -9.12 -8.50
N PHE A 165 -12.66 -9.03 -7.17
CA PHE A 165 -11.57 -9.56 -6.40
C PHE A 165 -12.06 -10.79 -5.62
N SER A 166 -11.87 -11.97 -6.21
CA SER A 166 -12.32 -13.25 -5.66
C SER A 166 -11.86 -13.53 -4.22
N PRO A 167 -10.72 -13.02 -3.69
CA PRO A 167 -10.34 -13.23 -2.30
C PRO A 167 -11.15 -12.47 -1.26
N THR A 168 -12.07 -11.61 -1.67
CA THR A 168 -13.05 -11.01 -0.77
C THR A 168 -14.40 -11.68 -0.97
N PRO A 169 -15.14 -11.96 0.11
CA PRO A 169 -16.55 -12.33 -0.02
C PRO A 169 -17.28 -11.25 -0.85
N PRO A 170 -18.04 -11.66 -1.86
CA PRO A 170 -18.80 -10.69 -2.65
C PRO A 170 -19.89 -10.07 -1.77
N TYR A 171 -20.16 -8.79 -2.01
CA TYR A 171 -21.33 -8.09 -1.47
C TYR A 171 -22.30 -7.83 -2.61
N ASP A 172 -23.56 -8.18 -2.41
CA ASP A 172 -24.59 -8.06 -3.45
C ASP A 172 -24.92 -6.58 -3.70
N THR A 173 -25.08 -5.82 -2.63
CA THR A 173 -25.43 -4.40 -2.67
C THR A 173 -24.35 -3.49 -2.11
N PHE A 174 -24.34 -2.23 -2.57
CA PHE A 174 -23.45 -1.20 -2.01
C PHE A 174 -23.79 -0.90 -0.54
N GLU A 175 -25.07 -0.98 -0.15
CA GLU A 175 -25.50 -0.71 1.21
C GLU A 175 -24.93 -1.73 2.22
N GLU A 176 -24.98 -3.02 1.88
CA GLU A 176 -24.39 -4.08 2.71
C GLU A 176 -22.87 -3.93 2.81
N PHE A 177 -22.21 -3.68 1.67
CA PHE A 177 -20.78 -3.39 1.64
C PHE A 177 -20.43 -2.19 2.52
N PHE A 178 -21.16 -1.09 2.38
CA PHE A 178 -20.91 0.14 3.12
C PHE A 178 -21.10 -0.07 4.62
N ARG A 179 -22.15 -0.79 5.05
CA ARG A 179 -22.33 -1.17 6.45
C ARG A 179 -21.13 -1.98 6.96
N ALA A 180 -20.68 -2.98 6.20
CA ALA A 180 -19.52 -3.80 6.56
C ALA A 180 -18.22 -2.99 6.65
N LEU A 181 -17.97 -2.07 5.71
CA LEU A 181 -16.85 -1.12 5.74
C LEU A 181 -16.86 -0.28 7.02
N MET A 182 -18.03 0.27 7.38
CA MET A 182 -18.15 1.15 8.55
C MET A 182 -17.87 0.42 9.87
N ILE A 183 -18.36 -0.82 10.01
CA ILE A 183 -18.16 -1.64 11.22
C ILE A 183 -16.89 -2.51 11.17
N GLY A 184 -16.05 -2.35 10.14
CA GLY A 184 -14.76 -3.03 10.03
C GLY A 184 -14.82 -4.53 9.72
N LYS A 185 -15.92 -5.02 9.12
CA LYS A 185 -16.07 -6.42 8.66
C LYS A 185 -15.52 -6.68 7.25
N ILE A 186 -14.57 -5.85 6.80
CA ILE A 186 -13.88 -6.00 5.52
C ILE A 186 -12.37 -6.07 5.73
N PRO A 187 -11.59 -6.55 4.74
CA PRO A 187 -10.13 -6.52 4.82
C PRO A 187 -9.55 -5.18 5.28
N TRP A 188 -8.56 -5.24 6.16
CA TRP A 188 -7.90 -4.12 6.83
C TRP A 188 -8.78 -3.31 7.79
N GLY A 189 -9.98 -3.80 8.12
CA GLY A 189 -10.84 -3.23 9.16
C GLY A 189 -11.57 -1.96 8.72
N SER A 190 -12.03 -1.14 9.68
CA SER A 190 -12.81 0.08 9.39
C SER A 190 -11.90 1.21 8.91
N TYR A 191 -12.28 1.86 7.80
CA TYR A 191 -11.54 3.02 7.32
C TYR A 191 -11.60 4.21 8.31
N ILE A 192 -12.72 4.37 9.02
CA ILE A 192 -12.85 5.43 10.03
C ILE A 192 -11.90 5.15 11.21
N GLU A 193 -11.86 3.92 11.72
CA GLU A 193 -10.92 3.55 12.78
C GLU A 193 -9.46 3.66 12.33
N TYR A 194 -9.17 3.34 11.06
CA TYR A 194 -7.85 3.55 10.46
C TYR A 194 -7.43 5.02 10.56
N LEU A 195 -8.29 5.95 10.12
CA LEU A 195 -8.03 7.40 10.21
C LEU A 195 -7.96 7.89 11.67
N CYS A 196 -8.87 7.45 12.54
CA CYS A 196 -8.86 7.81 13.96
C CYS A 196 -7.57 7.36 14.66
N THR A 197 -7.03 6.21 14.27
CA THR A 197 -5.78 5.72 14.85
C THR A 197 -4.60 6.54 14.37
N TRP A 198 -4.56 6.90 13.09
CA TRP A 198 -3.56 7.82 12.54
C TRP A 198 -3.53 9.19 13.24
N ASN A 199 -4.65 9.68 13.74
CA ASN A 199 -4.69 10.93 14.51
C ASN A 199 -3.74 10.93 15.72
N LYS A 200 -3.35 9.76 16.24
CA LYS A 200 -2.37 9.61 17.34
C LYS A 200 -0.90 9.67 16.88
N TYR A 201 -0.67 9.56 15.57
CA TYR A 201 0.66 9.45 14.95
C TYR A 201 0.96 10.62 14.01
N ILE A 202 -0.03 11.44 13.67
CA ILE A 202 0.07 12.51 12.68
C ILE A 202 1.12 13.56 13.04
N ASP A 203 1.32 13.82 14.34
CA ASP A 203 2.28 14.81 14.84
C ASP A 203 3.72 14.25 14.97
N LYS A 204 3.97 13.00 14.57
CA LYS A 204 5.33 12.44 14.60
C LYS A 204 6.18 13.07 13.48
N GLU A 205 7.41 13.47 13.82
CA GLU A 205 8.36 14.14 12.91
C GLU A 205 8.61 13.38 11.59
N ASN A 206 8.48 12.06 11.60
CA ASN A 206 8.73 11.19 10.46
C ASN A 206 7.46 10.82 9.66
N VAL A 207 6.32 11.44 9.96
CA VAL A 207 5.04 11.23 9.27
C VAL A 207 4.68 12.48 8.47
N LEU A 208 4.43 12.31 7.17
CA LEU A 208 3.92 13.34 6.28
C LEU A 208 2.55 12.92 5.73
N PRO A 209 1.46 13.59 6.12
CA PRO A 209 0.14 13.36 5.56
C PRO A 209 0.06 13.95 4.14
N ILE A 210 -0.54 13.19 3.23
CA ILE A 210 -0.83 13.59 1.85
C ILE A 210 -2.23 13.11 1.48
N THR A 211 -2.91 13.85 0.60
CA THR A 211 -4.18 13.39 0.03
C THR A 211 -4.03 12.94 -1.42
N TYR A 212 -4.80 11.92 -1.79
CA TYR A 212 -4.91 11.46 -3.18
C TYR A 212 -5.36 12.60 -4.11
N GLU A 213 -6.26 13.44 -3.61
CA GLU A 213 -6.85 14.56 -4.35
C GLU A 213 -5.80 15.63 -4.67
N GLU A 214 -4.92 15.98 -3.73
CA GLU A 214 -3.80 16.92 -3.96
C GLU A 214 -2.84 16.40 -5.02
N ILE A 215 -2.45 15.12 -4.94
CA ILE A 215 -1.54 14.51 -5.93
C ILE A 215 -2.17 14.53 -7.32
N LYS A 216 -3.45 14.17 -7.41
CA LYS A 216 -4.21 14.20 -8.67
C LYS A 216 -4.26 15.61 -9.27
N GLU A 217 -4.50 16.63 -8.45
CA GLU A 217 -4.57 18.02 -8.90
C GLU A 217 -3.22 18.52 -9.43
N VAL A 218 -2.12 18.29 -8.70
CA VAL A 218 -0.77 18.66 -9.14
C VAL A 218 -0.44 18.04 -10.49
N LEU A 219 -0.76 16.76 -10.69
CA LEU A 219 -0.50 16.07 -11.94
C LEU A 219 -1.33 16.65 -13.09
N LEU A 220 -2.61 16.95 -12.86
CA LEU A 220 -3.46 17.59 -13.87
C LEU A 220 -2.92 18.95 -14.33
N ILE A 221 -2.37 19.74 -13.38
CA ILE A 221 -1.72 21.01 -13.70
C ILE A 221 -0.46 20.78 -14.54
N LEU A 222 0.39 19.82 -14.16
CA LEU A 222 1.60 19.48 -14.91
C LEU A 222 1.30 18.99 -16.33
N PHE A 223 0.27 18.15 -16.50
CA PHE A 223 -0.16 17.69 -17.83
C PHE A 223 -0.59 18.87 -18.71
N ARG A 224 -1.45 19.76 -18.20
CA ARG A 224 -1.87 20.97 -18.93
C ARG A 224 -0.70 21.88 -19.28
N TYR A 225 0.26 22.02 -18.37
CA TYR A 225 1.47 22.80 -18.60
C TYR A 225 2.31 22.19 -19.73
N MET A 226 2.57 20.88 -19.71
CA MET A 226 3.33 20.22 -20.78
C MET A 226 2.63 20.25 -22.13
N ASP A 227 1.31 20.04 -22.16
CA ASP A 227 0.51 20.13 -23.39
C ASP A 227 0.62 21.53 -24.01
N SER A 228 0.66 22.59 -23.20
CA SER A 228 0.84 23.95 -23.70
C SER A 228 2.16 24.18 -24.45
N TYR A 229 3.22 23.42 -24.15
CA TYR A 229 4.49 23.48 -24.90
C TYR A 229 4.46 22.69 -26.21
N SER A 230 3.69 21.61 -26.26
CA SER A 230 3.57 20.78 -27.48
C SER A 230 2.88 21.49 -28.65
N HIS A 231 2.15 22.57 -28.37
CA HIS A 231 1.51 23.43 -29.38
C HIS A 231 2.34 24.64 -29.81
N ILE A 232 3.54 24.85 -29.25
CA ILE A 232 4.42 26.00 -29.55
C ILE A 232 5.54 25.62 -30.54
N GLN A 233 5.67 24.34 -30.92
CA GLN A 233 6.70 23.84 -31.86
C GLN A 233 6.17 23.45 -33.26
N GLN A 234 5.03 23.99 -33.69
CA GLN A 234 4.58 23.93 -35.10
C GLN A 234 4.52 25.33 -35.69
#